data_AF-A0A1A8EZ63-F1
#
_entry.id   AF-A0A1A8EZ63-F1
#
_cell.length_a   1.000
_cell.length_b   1.000
_cell.length_c   1.000
_cell.angle_alpha   90.00
_cell.angle_beta   90.00
_cell.angle_gamma   90.00
#
_symmetry.space_group_name_H-M   'P 1'
#
loop_
_entity.id
_entity.type
_entity.pdbx_description
1 polymer ?
#
loop_
_entity_poly.entity_id
_entity_poly.type
_entity_poly.pdbx_seq_one_letter_code
_entity_poly.pdbx_strand_id
1 'polypeptide(L)'
;MSPFLRIGFSNFEIDSGLAYYEEVLNPYCAVYMKEAIDTEKGQVYKQKKPTMYPPWSTTFDAHVHPGRIMHVMVKDRTAELKSEATVALDSLATRCKKENGKLEIWLEMKPQGRLLMEAKYYLEKSDSAGQTDADPESDRGRDGLFALHQRRGAIKQAKVHVVKRHEFSATFFPQPTFCSVCKEFVWGLNKQGYQCRQCNAAIHKKCIDKVIATCTGSAINSKETMIHKERFKIDMPHRFRVY
;
A
#
# COMPACT_ATOMS: atom_id res chain seq x y z
N MET A 1 14.89 -19.10 -1.38
CA MET A 1 14.32 -17.96 -2.12
C MET A 1 12.97 -18.38 -2.66
N SER A 2 11.87 -17.75 -2.22
CA SER A 2 10.55 -18.07 -2.75
C SER A 2 10.30 -17.22 -4.01
N PRO A 3 10.07 -17.83 -5.18
CA PRO A 3 9.78 -17.07 -6.39
C PRO A 3 8.33 -16.57 -6.37
N PHE A 4 8.13 -15.33 -6.79
CA PHE A 4 6.80 -14.77 -6.97
C PHE A 4 6.70 -13.95 -8.27
N LEU A 5 5.48 -13.86 -8.78
CA LEU A 5 5.12 -13.06 -9.94
C LEU A 5 4.33 -11.84 -9.47
N ARG A 6 4.71 -10.66 -9.95
CA ARG A 6 3.87 -9.47 -9.86
C ARG A 6 3.06 -9.37 -11.14
N ILE A 7 1.75 -9.53 -11.02
CA ILE A 7 0.82 -9.64 -12.15
C ILE A 7 -0.08 -8.41 -12.15
N GLY A 8 -0.37 -7.85 -13.32
CA GLY A 8 -1.34 -6.77 -13.52
C GLY A 8 -2.20 -7.01 -14.75
N PHE A 9 -3.41 -6.47 -14.74
CA PHE A 9 -4.32 -6.48 -15.89
C PHE A 9 -4.59 -5.06 -16.32
N SER A 10 -4.35 -4.74 -17.58
CA SER A 10 -4.43 -3.37 -18.09
C SER A 10 -5.64 -3.15 -19.00
N ASN A 11 -5.98 -4.11 -19.86
CA ASN A 11 -7.05 -3.97 -20.84
C ASN A 11 -7.78 -5.30 -21.07
N PHE A 12 -9.07 -5.23 -21.37
CA PHE A 12 -9.89 -6.37 -21.79
C PHE A 12 -10.71 -5.98 -23.01
N GLU A 13 -10.56 -6.73 -24.08
CA GLU A 13 -11.20 -6.49 -25.36
C GLU A 13 -12.11 -7.66 -25.71
N ILE A 14 -13.32 -7.36 -26.17
CA ILE A 14 -14.21 -8.34 -26.80
C ILE A 14 -14.28 -7.95 -28.27
N ASP A 15 -13.95 -8.89 -29.16
CA ASP A 15 -14.14 -8.69 -30.60
C ASP A 15 -15.65 -8.70 -30.87
N SER A 16 -16.24 -7.53 -31.13
CA SER A 16 -17.69 -7.41 -31.28
C SER A 16 -18.06 -6.76 -32.60
N GLY A 17 -18.66 -7.55 -33.49
CA GLY A 17 -19.17 -7.10 -34.79
C GLY A 17 -20.57 -6.50 -34.79
N LEU A 18 -21.18 -6.11 -33.65
CA LEU A 18 -22.52 -5.52 -33.63
C LEU A 18 -22.73 -4.43 -32.55
N ALA A 19 -23.53 -3.44 -32.94
CA ALA A 19 -23.81 -2.14 -32.32
C ALA A 19 -24.71 -2.18 -31.06
N TYR A 20 -24.34 -2.94 -30.02
CA TYR A 20 -24.97 -2.90 -28.68
C TYR A 20 -24.03 -2.32 -27.60
N TYR A 21 -23.10 -1.47 -28.03
CA TYR A 21 -21.84 -1.16 -27.33
C TYR A 21 -21.93 -0.20 -26.13
N GLU A 22 -23.12 0.23 -25.69
CA GLU A 22 -23.24 1.34 -24.73
C GLU A 22 -23.77 0.94 -23.34
N GLU A 23 -24.23 -0.31 -23.14
CA GLU A 23 -24.76 -0.79 -21.84
C GLU A 23 -23.80 -1.68 -21.02
N VAL A 24 -22.65 -2.09 -21.57
CA VAL A 24 -21.68 -2.97 -20.87
C VAL A 24 -20.70 -2.15 -20.03
N LEU A 25 -21.25 -1.61 -18.94
CA LEU A 25 -20.62 -0.71 -18.00
C LEU A 25 -19.59 -1.41 -17.10
N ASN A 26 -18.32 -0.96 -17.15
CA ASN A 26 -17.26 -1.25 -16.18
C ASN A 26 -17.11 -2.74 -15.78
N PRO A 27 -16.58 -3.61 -16.67
CA PRO A 27 -16.22 -4.96 -16.28
C PRO A 27 -15.16 -4.95 -15.17
N TYR A 28 -15.15 -5.97 -14.31
CA TYR A 28 -14.12 -6.16 -13.29
C TYR A 28 -13.60 -7.59 -13.28
N CYS A 29 -12.35 -7.75 -12.85
CA CYS A 29 -11.68 -9.05 -12.79
C CYS A 29 -11.84 -9.68 -11.41
N ALA A 30 -12.20 -10.96 -11.39
CA ALA A 30 -12.17 -11.84 -10.23
C ALA A 30 -11.06 -12.90 -10.43
N VAL A 31 -10.09 -12.94 -9.53
CA VAL A 31 -8.93 -13.83 -9.62
C VAL A 31 -8.99 -14.88 -8.52
N TYR A 32 -8.98 -16.14 -8.94
CA TYR A 32 -9.03 -17.31 -8.08
C TYR A 32 -7.67 -18.01 -8.12
N MET A 33 -6.98 -18.01 -6.97
CA MET A 33 -5.71 -18.72 -6.82
C MET A 33 -5.98 -20.12 -6.28
N LYS A 34 -5.80 -21.14 -7.13
CA LYS A 34 -6.05 -22.54 -6.77
C LYS A 34 -4.74 -23.31 -6.67
N GLU A 35 -4.68 -24.20 -5.68
CA GLU A 35 -3.54 -25.10 -5.48
C GLU A 35 -3.94 -26.50 -5.96
N ALA A 36 -3.02 -27.17 -6.66
CA ALA A 36 -3.17 -28.58 -6.97
C ALA A 36 -3.03 -29.40 -5.68
N ILE A 37 -3.95 -30.34 -5.49
CA ILE A 37 -3.94 -31.33 -4.42
C ILE A 37 -4.07 -32.69 -5.08
N ASP A 38 -3.08 -33.55 -4.89
CA ASP A 38 -3.16 -34.92 -5.34
C ASP A 38 -4.05 -35.71 -4.37
N THR A 39 -5.13 -36.27 -4.90
CA THR A 39 -6.05 -37.15 -4.17
C THR A 39 -5.97 -38.55 -4.80
N GLU A 40 -6.40 -39.58 -4.08
CA GLU A 40 -6.45 -40.97 -4.57
C GLU A 40 -7.25 -41.14 -5.89
N LYS A 41 -8.15 -40.20 -6.20
CA LYS A 41 -8.97 -40.16 -7.41
C LYS A 41 -8.40 -39.29 -8.53
N GLY A 42 -7.20 -38.74 -8.35
CA GLY A 42 -6.54 -37.83 -9.28
C GLY A 42 -6.28 -36.43 -8.69
N GLN A 43 -5.73 -35.57 -9.52
CA GLN A 43 -5.37 -34.20 -9.14
C GLN A 43 -6.60 -33.30 -9.12
N VAL A 44 -6.83 -32.63 -7.99
CA VAL A 44 -7.94 -31.68 -7.81
C VAL A 44 -7.43 -30.30 -7.44
N TYR A 45 -8.11 -29.25 -7.91
CA TYR A 45 -7.72 -27.87 -7.62
C TYR A 45 -8.57 -27.29 -6.50
N LYS A 46 -7.95 -26.97 -5.36
CA LYS A 46 -8.63 -26.37 -4.21
C LYS A 46 -8.23 -24.91 -4.05
N GLN A 47 -9.22 -24.05 -3.91
CA GLN A 47 -9.01 -22.67 -3.52
C GLN A 47 -8.89 -22.58 -1.99
N LYS A 48 -7.71 -22.23 -1.49
CA LYS A 48 -7.49 -22.00 -0.04
C LYS A 48 -7.60 -20.53 0.37
N LYS A 49 -7.31 -19.62 -0.56
CA LYS A 49 -7.32 -18.16 -0.33
C LYS A 49 -8.58 -17.52 -0.92
N PRO A 50 -9.09 -16.43 -0.32
CA PRO A 50 -10.24 -15.71 -0.86
C PRO A 50 -9.96 -15.20 -2.27
N THR A 51 -11.02 -15.04 -3.06
CA THR A 51 -10.94 -14.45 -4.40
C THR A 51 -10.44 -13.02 -4.32
N MET A 52 -9.53 -12.65 -5.22
CA MET A 52 -9.00 -11.29 -5.33
C MET A 52 -9.75 -10.53 -6.41
N TYR A 53 -9.94 -9.22 -6.20
CA TYR A 53 -10.58 -8.33 -7.17
C TYR A 53 -9.62 -7.17 -7.49
N PRO A 54 -8.53 -7.43 -8.24
CA PRO A 54 -7.57 -6.40 -8.57
C PRO A 54 -8.23 -5.33 -9.46
N PRO A 55 -8.14 -4.04 -9.11
CA PRO A 55 -8.53 -2.97 -10.02
C PRO A 55 -7.70 -3.00 -11.31
N TRP A 56 -8.26 -2.50 -12.40
CA TRP A 56 -7.54 -2.31 -13.66
C TRP A 56 -6.29 -1.45 -13.46
N SER A 57 -5.23 -1.80 -14.20
CA SER A 57 -3.93 -1.13 -14.18
C SER A 57 -3.25 -1.13 -12.80
N THR A 58 -3.64 -2.05 -11.92
CA THR A 58 -2.94 -2.32 -10.67
C THR A 58 -2.23 -3.67 -10.72
N THR A 59 -1.30 -3.87 -9.81
CA THR A 59 -0.53 -5.12 -9.71
C THR A 59 -0.77 -5.81 -8.39
N PHE A 60 -0.70 -7.14 -8.40
CA PHE A 60 -0.79 -8.00 -7.23
C PHE A 60 0.28 -9.09 -7.29
N ASP A 61 0.69 -9.58 -6.12
CA ASP A 61 1.78 -10.54 -6.01
C ASP A 61 1.25 -11.97 -5.85
N ALA A 62 1.77 -12.89 -6.66
CA ALA A 62 1.39 -14.29 -6.75
C ALA A 62 2.61 -15.19 -6.55
N HIS A 63 2.66 -15.92 -5.44
CA HIS A 63 3.77 -16.86 -5.18
C HIS A 63 3.67 -18.06 -6.13
N VAL A 64 4.80 -18.45 -6.70
CA VAL A 64 4.89 -19.57 -7.64
C VAL A 64 5.11 -20.85 -6.83
N HIS A 65 4.15 -21.76 -6.91
CA HIS A 65 4.24 -23.11 -6.36
C HIS A 65 3.95 -24.13 -7.46
N PRO A 66 4.52 -25.36 -7.39
CA PRO A 66 4.25 -26.42 -8.36
C PRO A 66 2.75 -26.71 -8.47
N GLY A 67 2.22 -26.80 -9.70
CA GLY A 67 0.81 -27.08 -9.95
C GLY A 67 -0.17 -25.98 -9.54
N ARG A 68 0.31 -24.80 -9.12
CA ARG A 68 -0.56 -23.68 -8.76
C ARG A 68 -1.07 -22.96 -9.99
N ILE A 69 -2.39 -22.76 -10.06
CA ILE A 69 -3.05 -22.08 -11.17
C ILE A 69 -3.73 -20.79 -10.70
N MET A 70 -3.77 -19.83 -11.61
CA MET A 70 -4.54 -18.60 -11.51
C MET A 70 -5.72 -18.70 -12.48
N HIS A 71 -6.93 -18.71 -11.96
CA HIS A 71 -8.14 -18.68 -12.76
C HIS A 71 -8.73 -17.27 -12.73
N VAL A 72 -8.76 -16.61 -13.89
CA VAL A 72 -9.21 -15.22 -14.04
C VAL A 72 -10.59 -15.23 -14.69
N MET A 73 -11.54 -14.53 -14.06
CA MET A 73 -12.89 -14.35 -14.58
C MET A 73 -13.16 -12.85 -14.75
N VAL A 74 -13.65 -12.46 -15.92
CA VAL A 74 -14.15 -11.11 -16.18
C VAL A 74 -15.66 -11.13 -15.97
N LYS A 75 -16.12 -10.26 -15.08
CA LYS A 75 -17.54 -10.11 -14.71
C LYS A 75 -18.02 -8.70 -15.01
N ASP A 76 -19.31 -8.59 -15.27
CA ASP A 76 -20.01 -7.32 -15.42
C ASP A 76 -20.46 -6.77 -14.05
N ARG A 77 -20.96 -5.54 -13.99
CA ARG A 77 -21.55 -4.93 -12.78
C ARG A 77 -22.67 -5.75 -12.14
N THR A 78 -23.38 -6.56 -12.94
CA THR A 78 -24.41 -7.51 -12.47
C THR A 78 -23.83 -8.79 -11.84
N ALA A 79 -22.50 -8.90 -11.76
CA ALA A 79 -21.75 -10.09 -11.33
C ALA A 79 -21.90 -11.32 -12.23
N GLU A 80 -22.48 -11.17 -13.42
CA GLU A 80 -22.53 -12.21 -14.45
C GLU A 80 -21.15 -12.46 -15.06
N LEU A 81 -20.83 -13.74 -15.29
CA LEU A 81 -19.59 -14.15 -15.96
C LEU A 81 -19.69 -13.81 -17.46
N LYS A 82 -18.72 -13.03 -17.96
CA LYS A 82 -18.59 -12.76 -19.40
C LYS A 82 -17.57 -13.71 -20.02
N SER A 83 -16.37 -13.76 -19.44
CA SER A 83 -15.28 -14.58 -19.97
C SER A 83 -14.33 -15.05 -18.87
N GLU A 84 -13.67 -16.18 -19.07
CA GLU A 84 -12.68 -16.74 -18.14
C GLU A 84 -11.45 -17.30 -18.85
N ALA A 85 -10.32 -17.33 -18.12
CA ALA A 85 -9.09 -18.00 -18.56
C ALA A 85 -8.35 -18.59 -17.37
N THR A 86 -7.71 -19.74 -17.58
CA THR A 86 -6.85 -20.38 -16.59
C THR A 86 -5.39 -20.25 -17.01
N VAL A 87 -4.55 -19.79 -16.10
CA VAL A 87 -3.11 -19.57 -16.31
C VAL A 87 -2.32 -20.35 -15.27
N ALA A 88 -1.41 -21.22 -15.73
CA ALA A 88 -0.48 -21.93 -14.86
C ALA A 88 0.70 -21.01 -14.48
N LEU A 89 0.95 -20.83 -13.18
CA LEU A 89 1.93 -19.84 -12.69
C LEU A 89 3.38 -20.27 -12.93
N ASP A 90 3.65 -21.56 -12.94
CA ASP A 90 4.96 -22.14 -13.27
C ASP A 90 5.37 -21.89 -14.73
N SER A 91 4.42 -22.07 -15.64
CA SER A 91 4.57 -21.81 -17.07
C SER A 91 4.77 -20.31 -17.30
N LEU A 92 3.97 -19.48 -16.63
CA LEU A 92 4.10 -18.03 -16.68
C LEU A 92 5.47 -17.55 -16.17
N ALA A 93 5.93 -18.10 -15.04
CA ALA A 93 7.24 -17.77 -14.48
C ALA A 93 8.39 -18.18 -15.38
N THR A 94 8.30 -19.36 -16.01
CA THR A 94 9.32 -19.84 -16.97
C THR A 94 9.40 -18.93 -18.18
N ARG A 95 8.26 -18.46 -18.70
CA ARG A 95 8.22 -17.47 -19.80
C ARG A 95 8.82 -16.13 -19.38
N CYS A 96 8.46 -15.62 -18.20
CA CYS A 96 9.04 -14.37 -17.68
C CYS A 96 10.56 -14.46 -17.55
N LYS A 97 11.11 -15.59 -17.09
CA LYS A 97 12.56 -15.78 -17.00
C LYS A 97 13.25 -15.73 -18.36
N LYS A 98 12.61 -16.26 -19.42
CA LYS A 98 13.15 -16.21 -20.79
C LYS A 98 13.16 -14.78 -21.34
N GLU A 99 12.21 -13.94 -20.94
CA GLU A 99 12.09 -12.54 -21.36
C GLU A 99 12.64 -11.55 -20.31
N ASN A 100 13.87 -11.76 -19.82
CA ASN A 100 14.55 -10.84 -18.90
C ASN A 100 13.76 -10.49 -17.61
N GLY A 101 12.84 -11.35 -17.18
CA GLY A 101 12.06 -11.18 -15.96
C GLY A 101 10.80 -10.32 -16.10
N LYS A 102 10.47 -9.80 -17.30
CA LYS A 102 9.19 -9.10 -17.57
C LYS A 102 8.54 -9.70 -18.81
N LEU A 103 7.23 -9.92 -18.74
CA LEU A 103 6.42 -10.47 -19.81
C LEU A 103 5.12 -9.67 -19.93
N GLU A 104 4.72 -9.36 -21.15
CA GLU A 104 3.42 -8.76 -21.47
C GLU A 104 2.74 -9.64 -22.51
N ILE A 105 1.57 -10.19 -22.16
CA ILE A 105 0.87 -11.17 -23.01
C ILE A 105 -0.63 -10.94 -23.03
N TRP A 106 -1.23 -11.22 -24.18
CA TRP A 106 -2.67 -11.36 -24.30
C TRP A 106 -3.08 -12.77 -23.84
N LEU A 107 -4.02 -12.82 -22.90
CA LEU A 107 -4.70 -14.04 -22.48
C LEU A 107 -5.98 -14.18 -23.28
N GLU A 108 -6.08 -15.25 -24.07
CA GLU A 108 -7.30 -15.63 -24.77
C GLU A 108 -8.32 -16.15 -23.76
N MET A 109 -9.45 -15.45 -23.65
CA MET A 109 -10.52 -15.77 -22.71
C MET A 109 -11.61 -16.59 -23.43
N LYS A 110 -12.29 -17.47 -22.69
CA LYS A 110 -13.44 -18.25 -23.18
C LYS A 110 -14.73 -17.76 -22.52
N PRO A 111 -15.87 -17.68 -23.24
CA PRO A 111 -16.05 -18.04 -24.65
C PRO A 111 -15.45 -17.03 -25.63
N GLN A 112 -15.25 -15.78 -25.25
CA GLN A 112 -14.78 -14.70 -26.14
C GLN A 112 -13.93 -13.65 -25.41
N GLY A 113 -13.16 -12.89 -26.17
CA GLY A 113 -12.38 -11.76 -25.69
C GLY A 113 -10.95 -12.10 -25.27
N ARG A 114 -10.14 -11.06 -25.11
CA ARG A 114 -8.72 -11.15 -24.75
C ARG A 114 -8.39 -10.16 -23.64
N LEU A 115 -7.59 -10.62 -22.67
CA LEU A 115 -7.18 -9.85 -21.50
C LEU A 115 -5.67 -9.57 -21.56
N LEU A 116 -5.27 -8.30 -21.60
CA LEU A 116 -3.86 -7.91 -21.54
C LEU A 116 -3.34 -8.06 -20.12
N MET A 117 -2.36 -8.95 -19.96
CA MET A 117 -1.72 -9.25 -18.69
C MET A 117 -0.23 -8.92 -18.75
N GLU A 118 0.22 -8.16 -17.75
CA GLU A 118 1.63 -7.95 -17.48
C GLU A 118 2.08 -8.83 -16.30
N ALA A 119 3.22 -9.49 -16.43
CA ALA A 119 3.82 -10.30 -15.38
C ALA A 119 5.31 -9.98 -15.22
N LYS A 120 5.76 -9.80 -13.98
CA LYS A 120 7.18 -9.61 -13.64
C LYS A 120 7.63 -10.67 -12.64
N TYR A 121 8.73 -11.33 -12.92
CA TYR A 121 9.30 -12.38 -12.08
C TYR A 121 10.27 -11.81 -11.06
N TYR A 122 10.08 -12.19 -9.80
CA TYR A 122 10.94 -11.81 -8.68
C TYR A 122 11.36 -13.05 -7.88
N LEU A 123 12.58 -12.98 -7.32
CA LEU A 123 13.10 -13.92 -6.34
C LEU A 123 13.18 -13.20 -5.01
N GLU A 124 12.50 -13.68 -3.97
CA GLU A 124 12.76 -13.19 -2.61
C GLU A 124 14.19 -13.56 -2.21
N LYS A 125 15.06 -12.55 -2.10
CA LYS A 125 16.33 -12.69 -1.38
C LYS A 125 15.97 -12.85 0.09
N SER A 126 16.30 -14.00 0.66
CA SER A 126 16.34 -14.15 2.11
C SER A 126 17.48 -13.27 2.61
N ASP A 127 17.18 -12.25 3.40
CA ASP A 127 18.19 -11.46 4.12
C ASP A 127 18.85 -12.34 5.19
N SER A 128 19.77 -13.20 4.77
CA SER A 128 20.86 -13.68 5.62
C SER A 128 22.01 -12.67 5.48
N ALA A 129 21.86 -11.53 6.17
CA ALA A 129 22.90 -10.53 6.28
C ALA A 129 24.02 -11.06 7.19
N GLY A 130 25.19 -11.27 6.58
CA GLY A 130 26.41 -11.62 7.28
C GLY A 130 27.60 -11.70 6.32
N GLN A 131 27.95 -10.60 5.65
CA GLN A 131 29.35 -10.15 5.49
C GLN A 131 29.47 -8.82 4.74
N THR A 132 30.55 -8.15 5.10
CA THR A 132 30.97 -6.76 4.93
C THR A 132 31.65 -6.46 3.59
N ASP A 133 31.66 -5.16 3.28
CA ASP A 133 32.58 -4.39 2.42
C ASP A 133 32.54 -4.54 0.88
N ALA A 134 32.08 -3.45 0.22
CA ALA A 134 32.85 -2.59 -0.70
C ALA A 134 31.97 -2.01 -1.85
N ASP A 135 31.82 -0.68 -1.86
CA ASP A 135 31.50 0.15 -3.07
C ASP A 135 32.76 0.18 -3.99
N PRO A 136 32.73 0.55 -5.30
CA PRO A 136 31.98 1.71 -5.82
C PRO A 136 31.31 1.63 -7.22
N GLU A 137 30.35 2.55 -7.39
CA GLU A 137 30.01 3.33 -8.61
C GLU A 137 29.50 2.64 -9.90
N SER A 138 28.20 2.81 -10.20
CA SER A 138 27.78 3.48 -11.45
C SER A 138 26.35 4.03 -11.37
N ASP A 139 26.26 5.29 -11.79
CA ASP A 139 25.13 6.19 -11.94
C ASP A 139 24.08 5.68 -12.97
N ARG A 140 22.78 5.81 -12.64
CA ARG A 140 21.76 6.55 -13.43
C ARG A 140 20.32 6.13 -13.07
N GLY A 141 19.52 7.13 -12.69
CA GLY A 141 18.10 7.19 -13.07
C GLY A 141 17.05 6.97 -11.98
N ARG A 142 16.62 8.09 -11.38
CA ARG A 142 15.23 8.55 -11.11
C ARG A 142 14.12 7.55 -10.72
N ASP A 143 13.37 8.02 -9.72
CA ASP A 143 11.97 7.69 -9.40
C ASP A 143 11.67 6.38 -8.65
N GLY A 144 12.06 6.38 -7.37
CA GLY A 144 11.59 5.41 -6.37
C GLY A 144 10.26 5.82 -5.74
N LEU A 145 9.17 5.70 -6.49
CA LEU A 145 7.79 5.77 -5.98
C LEU A 145 7.23 4.34 -5.80
N PHE A 146 6.84 4.06 -4.55
CA PHE A 146 5.91 3.01 -4.08
C PHE A 146 6.41 1.55 -3.92
N ALA A 147 7.07 1.30 -2.78
CA ALA A 147 6.95 0.02 -2.07
C ALA A 147 5.93 0.16 -0.93
N LEU A 148 4.64 0.09 -1.28
CA LEU A 148 3.55 -0.14 -0.32
C LEU A 148 3.36 -1.65 -0.24
N HIS A 149 3.70 -2.22 0.91
CA HIS A 149 3.09 -3.37 1.60
C HIS A 149 4.14 -4.18 2.33
N GLN A 150 4.61 -3.66 3.47
CA GLN A 150 4.85 -4.50 4.65
C GLN A 150 4.99 -3.63 5.90
N ARG A 151 4.46 -4.16 7.01
CA ARG A 151 4.36 -3.62 8.38
C ARG A 151 3.10 -2.79 8.68
N ARG A 152 2.02 -3.49 9.09
CA ARG A 152 1.15 -2.96 10.15
C ARG A 152 2.05 -2.73 11.37
N GLY A 153 2.34 -1.46 11.69
CA GLY A 153 3.19 -1.09 12.82
C GLY A 153 4.60 -0.56 12.49
N ALA A 154 4.99 -0.39 11.21
CA ALA A 154 6.15 0.47 10.93
C ALA A 154 5.71 1.93 11.08
N ILE A 155 6.11 2.58 12.18
CA ILE A 155 6.14 4.03 12.24
C ILE A 155 7.13 4.48 11.15
N LYS A 156 6.60 4.79 9.96
CA LYS A 156 7.34 5.55 8.95
C LYS A 156 7.84 6.78 9.68
N GLN A 157 9.16 6.94 9.81
CA GLN A 157 9.74 8.12 10.41
C GLN A 157 9.11 9.32 9.71
N ALA A 158 8.30 10.08 10.45
CA ALA A 158 7.59 11.22 9.89
C ALA A 158 8.65 12.15 9.30
N LYS A 159 8.49 12.58 8.05
CA LYS A 159 9.39 13.53 7.39
C LYS A 159 9.53 14.75 8.32
N VAL A 160 10.71 14.89 8.92
CA VAL A 160 11.00 15.95 9.89
C VAL A 160 11.38 17.20 9.12
N HIS A 161 10.66 18.28 9.36
CA HIS A 161 10.98 19.61 8.85
C HIS A 161 11.72 20.38 9.95
N VAL A 162 13.01 20.67 9.72
CA VAL A 162 13.81 21.44 10.67
C VAL A 162 13.69 22.93 10.32
N VAL A 163 13.03 23.71 11.19
CA VAL A 163 12.85 25.16 10.99
C VAL A 163 13.21 25.87 12.29
N LYS A 164 14.19 26.79 12.26
CA LYS A 164 14.60 27.60 13.44
C LYS A 164 14.84 26.77 14.72
N ARG A 165 15.53 25.63 14.58
CA ARG A 165 15.81 24.60 15.61
C ARG A 165 14.61 23.79 16.09
N HIS A 166 13.43 23.97 15.51
CA HIS A 166 12.30 23.08 15.74
C HIS A 166 12.35 21.90 14.78
N GLU A 167 12.20 20.68 15.31
CA GLU A 167 11.98 19.46 14.54
C GLU A 167 10.47 19.20 14.39
N PHE A 168 9.85 19.74 13.35
CA PHE A 168 8.43 19.60 13.10
C PHE A 168 8.11 18.29 12.38
N SER A 169 7.23 17.47 12.96
CA SER A 169 6.68 16.27 12.33
C SER A 169 5.19 16.45 12.04
N ALA A 170 4.72 15.92 10.91
CA ALA A 170 3.31 16.00 10.54
C ALA A 170 2.47 15.03 11.39
N THR A 171 1.62 15.59 12.25
CA THR A 171 0.85 14.85 13.25
C THR A 171 -0.66 15.07 13.07
N PHE A 172 -1.45 14.07 13.45
CA PHE A 172 -2.90 14.18 13.58
C PHE A 172 -3.24 14.57 15.03
N PHE A 173 -4.00 15.64 15.23
CA PHE A 173 -4.40 16.12 16.55
C PHE A 173 -5.81 15.60 16.87
N PRO A 174 -5.95 14.58 17.74
CA PRO A 174 -7.26 14.02 18.10
C PRO A 174 -8.06 14.95 19.04
N GLN A 175 -7.39 15.94 19.64
CA GLN A 175 -7.98 16.97 20.50
C GLN A 175 -7.82 18.36 19.86
N PRO A 176 -8.76 19.28 20.09
CA PRO A 176 -8.67 20.64 19.57
C PRO A 176 -7.42 21.32 20.10
N THR A 177 -6.44 21.50 19.22
CA THR A 177 -5.13 22.06 19.53
C THR A 177 -5.00 23.45 18.89
N PHE A 178 -4.43 24.41 19.61
CA PHE A 178 -4.22 25.76 19.11
C PHE A 178 -2.89 25.89 18.39
N CYS A 179 -2.86 26.67 17.32
CA CYS A 179 -1.63 27.00 16.60
C CYS A 179 -0.83 28.06 17.37
N SER A 180 0.43 27.79 17.71
CA SER A 180 1.27 28.75 18.45
C SER A 180 1.61 30.03 17.66
N VAL A 181 1.33 30.07 16.35
CA VAL A 181 1.58 31.23 15.47
C VAL A 181 0.34 32.10 15.31
N CYS A 182 -0.79 31.54 14.89
CA CYS A 182 -2.03 32.30 14.63
C CYS A 182 -3.06 32.22 15.75
N LYS A 183 -2.84 31.39 16.79
CA LYS A 183 -3.75 31.16 17.93
C LYS A 183 -5.13 30.61 17.57
N GLU A 184 -5.33 30.20 16.31
CA GLU A 184 -6.55 29.55 15.85
C GLU A 184 -6.48 28.03 15.99
N PHE A 185 -7.64 27.38 15.99
CA PHE A 185 -7.75 25.93 16.09
C PHE A 185 -7.14 25.20 14.88
N VAL A 186 -6.41 24.13 15.17
CA VAL A 186 -5.94 23.15 14.19
C VAL A 186 -7.01 22.06 14.09
N TRP A 187 -8.02 22.23 13.21
CA TRP A 187 -9.15 21.31 13.04
C TRP A 187 -9.29 20.80 11.59
N GLY A 188 -9.67 19.52 11.41
CA GLY A 188 -10.21 18.97 10.15
C GLY A 188 -9.85 17.50 9.87
N LEU A 189 -10.30 16.99 8.72
CA LEU A 189 -10.00 15.65 8.20
C LEU A 189 -8.61 15.62 7.51
N ASN A 190 -7.74 14.64 7.86
CA ASN A 190 -6.33 14.41 7.44
C ASN A 190 -5.22 14.94 8.39
N LYS A 191 -3.94 14.92 7.97
CA LYS A 191 -2.80 15.50 8.73
C LYS A 191 -2.77 17.02 8.56
N GLN A 192 -3.31 17.75 9.53
CA GLN A 192 -3.65 19.18 9.41
C GLN A 192 -2.54 20.14 9.86
N GLY A 193 -1.59 19.66 10.63
CA GLY A 193 -0.57 20.49 11.25
C GLY A 193 0.71 19.75 11.57
N TYR A 194 1.68 20.53 12.03
CA TYR A 194 2.97 20.04 12.46
C TYR A 194 3.11 20.17 13.97
N GLN A 195 3.77 19.20 14.59
CA GLN A 195 4.13 19.22 16.00
C GLN A 195 5.64 19.14 16.15
N CYS A 196 6.21 20.03 16.95
CA CYS A 196 7.64 19.97 17.25
C CYS A 196 7.95 18.82 18.21
N ARG A 197 8.91 17.95 17.88
CA ARG A 197 9.33 16.82 18.73
C ARG A 197 9.98 17.23 20.05
N GLN A 198 10.54 18.45 20.10
CA GLN A 198 11.35 18.92 21.22
C GLN A 198 10.54 19.77 22.22
N CYS A 199 9.71 20.69 21.73
CA CYS A 199 8.93 21.60 22.58
C CYS A 199 7.41 21.35 22.53
N ASN A 200 6.94 20.35 21.77
CA ASN A 200 5.53 20.04 21.55
C ASN A 200 4.66 21.16 20.95
N ALA A 201 5.26 22.26 20.47
CA ALA A 201 4.52 23.33 19.81
C ALA A 201 3.79 22.82 18.57
N ALA A 202 2.51 23.19 18.44
CA ALA A 202 1.64 22.79 17.35
C ALA A 202 1.39 23.98 16.41
N ILE A 203 1.49 23.77 15.10
CA ILE A 203 1.29 24.81 14.08
C ILE A 203 0.53 24.29 12.87
N HIS A 204 -0.20 25.16 12.16
CA HIS A 204 -0.77 24.81 10.86
C HIS A 204 0.30 24.62 9.80
N LYS A 205 -0.03 23.86 8.74
CA LYS A 205 0.84 23.73 7.56
C LYS A 205 1.21 25.08 6.92
N LYS A 206 0.29 26.06 6.93
CA LYS A 206 0.52 27.42 6.39
C LYS A 206 1.33 28.33 7.33
N CYS A 207 1.46 27.95 8.59
CA CYS A 207 2.13 28.74 9.62
C CYS A 207 3.60 28.36 9.80
N ILE A 208 4.07 27.29 9.14
CA ILE A 208 5.46 26.82 9.23
C ILE A 208 6.47 27.87 8.76
N ASP A 209 6.15 28.60 7.69
CA ASP A 209 7.02 29.64 7.14
C ASP A 209 6.97 30.95 7.96
N LYS A 210 6.00 31.06 8.88
CA LYS A 210 5.79 32.24 9.74
C LYS A 210 6.34 32.05 11.15
N VAL A 211 7.07 30.98 11.42
CA VAL A 211 7.67 30.70 12.73
C VAL A 211 8.87 31.63 12.96
N ILE A 212 8.70 32.60 13.86
CA ILE A 212 9.76 33.53 14.27
C ILE A 212 10.47 33.03 15.54
N ALA A 213 9.75 32.28 16.39
CA ALA A 213 10.29 31.74 17.63
C ALA A 213 11.32 30.63 17.38
N THR A 214 12.40 30.64 18.17
CA THR A 214 13.43 29.60 18.16
C THR A 214 13.12 28.51 19.18
N CYS A 215 13.43 27.25 18.85
CA CYS A 215 13.13 26.13 19.73
C CYS A 215 14.01 26.17 20.99
N THR A 216 13.37 26.11 22.16
CA THR A 216 14.04 26.05 23.47
C THR A 216 14.37 24.62 23.93
N GLY A 217 14.04 23.60 23.12
CA GLY A 217 14.47 22.22 23.37
C GLY A 217 13.82 21.50 24.57
N SER A 218 12.89 22.14 25.27
CA SER A 218 12.26 21.57 26.48
C SER A 218 10.76 21.84 26.52
N ALA A 219 9.94 20.78 26.39
CA ALA A 219 8.48 20.83 26.56
C ALA A 219 8.05 21.18 28.00
N ILE A 220 8.97 21.10 28.96
CA ILE A 220 8.70 21.26 30.40
C ILE A 220 8.64 22.72 30.85
N ASN A 221 9.17 23.67 30.07
CA ASN A 221 9.33 25.07 30.46
C ASN A 221 8.71 26.07 29.47
N SER A 222 7.73 25.67 28.66
CA SER A 222 6.99 26.64 27.86
C SER A 222 5.88 27.27 28.72
N LYS A 223 5.67 28.59 28.60
CA LYS A 223 4.56 29.29 29.28
C LYS A 223 3.20 28.64 28.97
N GLU A 224 3.10 27.96 27.83
CA GLU A 224 1.91 27.25 27.34
C GLU A 224 1.59 26.01 28.21
N THR A 225 2.58 25.21 28.64
CA THR A 225 2.32 24.06 29.52
C THR A 225 1.95 24.45 30.94
N MET A 226 2.46 25.58 31.45
CA MET A 226 2.04 26.12 32.75
C MET A 226 0.57 26.55 32.74
N ILE A 227 0.13 27.27 31.70
CA ILE A 227 -1.26 27.72 31.57
C ILE A 227 -2.23 26.54 31.42
N HIS A 228 -1.87 25.50 30.66
CA HIS A 228 -2.71 24.30 30.51
C HIS A 228 -2.81 23.47 31.80
N LYS A 229 -1.73 23.39 32.59
CA LYS A 229 -1.72 22.67 33.87
C LYS A 229 -2.52 23.41 34.95
N GLU A 230 -2.44 24.74 34.99
CA GLU A 230 -3.23 25.59 35.89
C GLU A 230 -4.72 25.58 35.57
N ARG A 231 -5.09 25.50 34.28
CA ARG A 231 -6.49 25.60 33.84
C ARG A 231 -7.32 24.35 34.10
N PHE A 232 -6.71 23.16 34.12
CA PHE A 232 -7.49 21.91 34.13
C PHE A 232 -7.39 21.06 35.40
N LYS A 233 -6.52 21.37 36.37
CA LYS A 233 -6.39 20.65 37.67
C LYS A 233 -6.83 19.17 37.62
N ILE A 234 -6.30 18.40 36.67
CA ILE A 234 -6.63 16.98 36.50
C ILE A 234 -5.69 16.19 37.41
N ASP A 235 -5.92 16.29 38.71
CA ASP A 235 -5.37 15.37 39.70
C ASP A 235 -6.55 14.90 40.56
N MET A 236 -7.40 14.07 39.94
CA MET A 236 -8.48 13.39 40.64
C MET A 236 -8.05 11.93 40.83
N PRO A 237 -7.54 11.55 42.02
CA PRO A 237 -7.05 10.19 42.26
C PRO A 237 -8.23 9.23 42.17
N HIS A 238 -8.19 8.35 41.18
CA HIS A 238 -9.23 7.36 40.94
C HIS A 238 -9.17 6.30 42.06
N ARG A 239 -10.15 6.32 42.97
CA ARG A 239 -10.29 5.32 44.03
C ARG A 239 -11.18 4.18 43.54
N PHE A 240 -10.59 3.18 42.91
CA PHE A 240 -11.30 1.95 42.56
C PHE A 240 -11.48 1.09 43.82
N ARG A 241 -12.74 0.84 44.20
CA ARG A 241 -13.08 -0.29 45.08
C ARG A 241 -13.66 -1.40 44.22
N VAL A 242 -13.03 -2.56 44.29
CA VAL A 242 -13.53 -3.79 43.70
C VAL A 242 -14.37 -4.47 44.78
N TYR A 243 -15.64 -4.74 44.49
CA TYR A 243 -16.50 -5.62 45.28
C TYR A 243 -16.46 -7.02 44.70
#